data_AF-A0A8X7RCW9-F1
#
_entry.id   AF-A0A8X7RCW9-F1
#
_cell.length_a   1.000
_cell.length_b   1.000
_cell.length_c   1.000
_cell.angle_alpha   90.00
_cell.angle_beta   90.00
_cell.angle_gamma   90.00
#
_symmetry.space_group_name_H-M   'P 1'
#
loop_
_entity.id
_entity.type
_entity.pdbx_description
1 polymer ?
#
loop_
_entity_poly.entity_id
_entity_poly.type
_entity_poly.pdbx_seq_one_letter_code
_entity_poly.pdbx_strand_id
1 'polypeptide(L)' 'MEELHEVTLQYLNCPDPKEAAARRQRVLISDAIGDMEEAASTIIAAAIRNAPQQPTVPQQQHQTLASNQTKS' A
#
# COMPACT_ATOMS: atom_id res chain seq x y z
N MET A 1 -4.93 -3.79 7.28
CA MET A 1 -5.15 -2.92 8.45
C MET A 1 -6.01 -3.61 9.49
N GLU A 2 -7.12 -4.27 9.12
CA GLU A 2 -8.00 -4.98 10.06
C GLU A 2 -7.30 -6.14 10.80
N GLU A 3 -6.55 -6.98 10.07
CA GLU A 3 -5.77 -8.08 10.66
C GLU A 3 -4.70 -7.61 11.67
N LEU A 4 -4.10 -6.45 11.42
CA LEU A 4 -3.16 -5.79 12.34
C LEU A 4 -3.87 -5.33 13.62
N HIS A 5 -5.11 -4.86 13.49
CA HIS A 5 -5.93 -4.47 14.62
C HIS A 5 -6.30 -5.69 15.48
N GLU A 6 -6.69 -6.80 14.85
CA GLU A 6 -7.00 -8.06 15.54
C GLU A 6 -5.80 -8.61 16.31
N VAL A 7 -4.61 -8.63 15.70
CA VAL A 7 -3.37 -9.05 16.37
C VAL A 7 -3.01 -8.12 17.52
N THR A 8 -3.26 -6.81 17.38
CA THR A 8 -3.04 -5.84 18.46
C THR A 8 -3.98 -6.11 19.63
N LEU A 9 -5.26 -6.38 19.38
CA LEU A 9 -6.22 -6.76 20.43
C LEU A 9 -5.79 -8.04 21.15
N GLN A 10 -5.31 -9.04 20.41
CA GLN A 10 -4.83 -10.29 20.98
C GLN A 10 -3.55 -10.10 21.80
N TYR A 11 -2.65 -9.23 21.33
CA TYR A 11 -1.44 -8.86 22.05
C TYR A 11 -1.74 -8.12 23.36
N LEU A 12 -2.75 -7.24 23.37
CA LEU A 12 -3.19 -6.49 24.55
C LEU A 12 -3.95 -7.36 25.57
N ASN A 13 -4.50 -8.50 25.14
CA ASN A 13 -5.21 -9.44 26.00
C ASN A 13 -4.23 -10.32 26.81
N CYS A 14 -3.48 -9.69 27.71
CA CYS A 14 -2.60 -10.37 28.66
C CYS A 14 -3.29 -10.50 30.04
N PRO A 15 -3.29 -11.70 30.66
CA PRO A 15 -3.87 -11.90 31.99
C PRO A 15 -3.16 -11.12 33.11
N ASP A 16 -1.86 -10.84 32.94
CA ASP A 16 -1.09 -10.07 33.91
C ASP A 16 -1.37 -8.57 33.74
N PRO A 17 -1.84 -7.88 34.79
CA PRO A 17 -2.25 -6.48 34.68
C PRO A 17 -1.07 -5.52 34.46
N LYS A 18 0.14 -5.85 34.95
CA LYS A 18 1.34 -5.03 34.75
C LYS A 18 1.84 -5.16 33.32
N GLU A 19 1.89 -6.39 32.82
CA GLU A 19 2.24 -6.66 31.43
C GLU A 19 1.23 -6.04 30.47
N ALA A 20 -0.08 -6.18 30.74
CA ALA A 20 -1.12 -5.55 29.93
C ALA A 20 -0.96 -4.01 29.90
N ALA A 21 -0.61 -3.38 31.03
CA ALA A 21 -0.33 -1.95 31.09
C ALA A 21 0.90 -1.56 30.26
N ALA A 22 2.00 -2.31 30.39
CA ALA A 22 3.22 -2.08 29.62
C ALA A 22 2.98 -2.24 28.11
N ARG A 23 2.18 -3.23 27.70
CA ARG A 23 1.79 -3.44 26.30
C ARG A 23 0.94 -2.30 25.75
N ARG A 24 -0.05 -1.82 26.53
CA ARG A 24 -0.84 -0.63 26.16
C ARG A 24 0.02 0.60 26.00
N GLN A 25 0.98 0.83 26.91
CA GLN A 25 1.92 1.95 26.79
C GLN A 25 2.78 1.85 25.54
N ARG A 26 3.28 0.65 25.19
CA ARG A 26 4.04 0.46 23.95
C ARG A 26 3.21 0.79 22.70
N VAL A 27 1.97 0.30 22.63
CA VAL A 27 1.07 0.59 21.50
C VAL A 27 0.81 2.10 21.40
N LEU A 28 0.46 2.76 22.50
CA LEU A 28 0.25 4.21 22.55
C LEU A 28 1.47 5.02 22.13
N ILE A 29 2.68 4.61 22.52
CA ILE A 29 3.92 5.28 22.12
C ILE A 29 4.15 5.11 20.61
N SER A 30 3.99 3.89 20.08
CA SER A 30 4.11 3.63 18.64
C SER A 30 3.08 4.42 17.82
N ASP A 31 1.84 4.51 18.30
CA ASP A 31 0.78 5.30 17.67
C ASP A 31 1.10 6.81 17.72
N ALA A 32 1.60 7.30 18.86
CA ALA A 32 1.95 8.71 19.05
C ALA A 32 3.17 9.16 18.22
N ILE A 33 4.09 8.25 17.93
CA ILE A 33 5.25 8.52 17.08
C ILE A 33 4.82 8.64 15.60
N GLY A 34 3.65 8.11 15.22
CA GLY A 34 3.19 8.12 13.83
C GLY A 34 4.00 7.16 12.95
N ASP A 35 4.65 6.15 13.55
CA ASP A 35 5.48 5.14 12.87
C ASP A 35 4.68 4.44 11.76
N MET A 36 3.36 4.32 11.92
CA MET A 36 2.50 3.66 10.94
C MET A 36 2.30 4.51 9.68
N GLU A 37 2.00 5.81 9.82
CA GLU A 37 1.92 6.76 8.71
C GLU A 37 3.29 7.00 8.05
N GLU A 38 4.37 7.09 8.82
CA GLU A 38 5.73 7.25 8.28
C GLU A 38 6.18 6.00 7.51
N ALA A 39 5.98 4.81 8.07
CA ALA A 39 6.29 3.56 7.41
C ALA A 39 5.43 3.37 6.15
N ALA A 40 4.12 3.69 6.21
CA ALA A 40 3.25 3.66 5.04
C ALA A 40 3.73 4.63 3.95
N SER A 41 4.09 5.86 4.32
CA SER A 41 4.63 6.86 3.40
C SER A 41 5.94 6.39 2.76
N THR A 42 6.81 5.76 3.55
CA THR A 42 8.11 5.23 3.08
C THR A 42 7.93 4.03 2.15
N ILE A 43 7.01 3.12 2.46
CA ILE A 43 6.68 1.96 1.61
C ILE A 43 6.07 2.43 0.30
N ILE A 44 5.12 3.37 0.32
CA ILE A 44 4.52 3.95 -0.88
C ILE A 44 5.58 4.67 -1.72
N ALA A 45 6.43 5.50 -1.10
CA ALA A 45 7.52 6.18 -1.80
C ALA A 45 8.54 5.20 -2.40
N ALA A 46 8.88 4.13 -1.69
CA ALA A 46 9.74 3.07 -2.20
C ALA A 46 9.09 2.28 -3.34
N ALA A 47 7.79 1.99 -3.25
CA ALA A 47 7.02 1.33 -4.30
C ALA A 47 6.90 2.22 -5.55
N ILE A 48 6.74 3.53 -5.40
CA ILE A 48 6.77 4.49 -6.53
C ILE A 48 8.16 4.53 -7.17
N ARG A 49 9.23 4.58 -6.37
CA ARG A 49 10.61 4.58 -6.88
C ARG A 49 10.99 3.28 -7.58
N ASN A 50 10.51 2.15 -7.05
CA ASN A 50 10.83 0.82 -7.56
C ASN A 50 9.76 0.28 -8.52
N ALA A 51 8.68 1.04 -8.77
CA ALA A 51 7.70 0.67 -9.78
C ALA A 51 8.45 0.60 -11.11
N PRO A 52 8.44 -0.56 -11.80
CA PRO A 52 9.01 -0.64 -13.13
C PRO A 52 8.28 0.41 -13.96
N GLN A 53 9.04 1.37 -14.50
CA GLN A 53 8.56 2.22 -15.58
C GLN A 53 8.06 1.26 -16.65
N GLN A 54 6.76 1.00 -16.71
CA GLN A 54 6.22 0.34 -17.88
C GLN A 54 6.58 1.27 -19.03
N PRO A 55 7.37 0.81 -20.03
CA PRO A 55 7.54 1.60 -21.22
C PRO A 55 6.13 1.79 -21.78
N THR A 56 5.66 3.04 -21.77
CA THR A 56 4.56 3.45 -22.64
C THR A 56 5.05 3.18 -24.04
N VAL A 57 4.73 2.00 -24.58
CA VAL A 57 4.97 1.69 -25.98
C VAL A 57 4.19 2.73 -26.79
N PRO A 58 4.85 3.64 -27.52
CA PRO A 58 4.11 4.46 -28.48
C PRO A 58 3.54 3.48 -29.50
N GLN A 59 2.21 3.41 -29.58
CA GLN A 59 1.50 2.58 -30.55
C GLN A 59 1.80 3.11 -31.96
N GLN A 60 2.89 2.63 -32.56
CA GLN A 60 3.23 2.90 -33.95
C GLN A 60 2.30 2.11 -34.87
N GLN A 61 1.43 2.87 -35.53
CA GLN A 61 0.95 2.70 -36.90
C GLN A 61 1.38 1.40 -37.60
N HIS A 62 0.42 0.49 -37.81
CA HIS A 62 0.39 -0.34 -39.01
C HIS A 62 -0.93 -0.11 -39.73
N GLN A 63 -0.82 0.53 -40.89
CA GLN A 63 -1.86 0.63 -41.91
C GLN A 63 -2.29 -0.78 -42.35
N THR A 64 -3.58 -0.99 -42.52
CA THR A 64 -4.08 -1.93 -43.53
C THR A 64 -5.14 -1.20 -44.35
N LEU A 65 -4.73 -0.85 -45.56
CA LEU A 65 -5.56 -0.30 -46.63
C LEU A 65 -6.55 -1.38 -47.07
N ALA A 66 -7.85 -1.10 -46.96
CA ALA A 66 -8.88 -1.79 -47.75
C ALA A 66 -10.04 -0.83 -48.02
N SER A 67 -9.88 -0.10 -49.12
CA SER A 67 -10.92 0.23 -50.11
C SER A 67 -12.24 0.80 -49.60
N ASN A 68 -12.22 2.11 -49.47
CA ASN A 68 -13.21 3.08 -49.91
C ASN A 68 -14.07 2.51 -51.07
N GLN A 69 -15.30 2.11 -50.76
CA GLN A 69 -16.34 1.87 -51.76
C GLN A 69 -16.78 3.23 -52.32
N THR A 70 -16.44 3.45 -53.58
CA THR A 70 -16.85 4.58 -54.40
C THR A 70 -18.32 4.43 -54.80
N LYS A 71 -19.15 5.38 -54.31
CA LYS A 71 -20.21 6.11 -55.01
C LYS A 71 -20.81 5.48 -56.30
N SER A 72 -22.13 5.23 -56.29
CA SER A 72 -23.06 5.81 -57.26
C SER A 72 -24.50 5.80 -56.77
#